data_AF-A0A9Q3WLZ7-F1
#
_entry.id   AF-A0A9Q3WLZ7-F1
#
_cell.length_a   1.000
_cell.length_b   1.000
_cell.length_c   1.000
_cell.angle_alpha   90.00
_cell.angle_beta   90.00
_cell.angle_gamma   90.00
#
_symmetry.space_group_name_H-M   'P 1'
#
loop_
_entity.id
_entity.type
_entity.pdbx_description
1 polymer ?
#
loop_
_entity_poly.entity_id
_entity_poly.type
_entity_poly.pdbx_seq_one_letter_code
_entity_poly.pdbx_strand_id
1 'polypeptide(L)'
;MPPSIAELTELRALYLDSTQVSDISPLAALTQLTELWLNRTQVSDIVPLAALTRLTGLWLNITQVSDIAPIAALTRLTTLSLINTRVSDIAPLATLTRLTTLTLDNTQLHDLRPLRRLTRLVTDPELSGLTFTNCTAAQQDPEIARIAKIEDHKTRAQTLFDYLEDWEPPDTAKPSAPTAAPQSITLAANAVSVSQIRNQFRANRPEFSSRLEHLMVLVQQEQAVHRLIPIPNEEVAKAEYDAKAGFLEVMKAELIALRDELPEDHARPLSEKEARGLKERLVHLAQLTDRCITFLDKEQGTYGALYKIGLISAVSGLLSLVPGLNMIASTALAGAVFGAQTFRLHISKDKG
;
A
#
# COMPACT_ATOMS: atom_id res chain seq x y z
N MET A 1 -11.90 -9.25 14.28
CA MET A 1 -13.27 -9.77 14.52
C MET A 1 -13.16 -11.01 15.39
N PRO A 2 -14.07 -11.28 16.35
CA PRO A 2 -13.96 -12.49 17.16
C PRO A 2 -14.19 -13.76 16.32
N PRO A 3 -13.41 -14.84 16.51
CA PRO A 3 -13.60 -16.10 15.77
C PRO A 3 -14.98 -16.73 15.95
N SER A 4 -15.64 -16.49 17.10
CA SER A 4 -16.97 -17.04 17.41
C SER A 4 -18.07 -16.61 16.44
N ILE A 5 -17.86 -15.56 15.63
CA ILE A 5 -18.81 -15.20 14.57
C ILE A 5 -19.01 -16.33 13.56
N ALA A 6 -18.00 -17.20 13.37
CA ALA A 6 -18.05 -18.34 12.45
C ALA A 6 -19.12 -19.38 12.86
N GLU A 7 -19.60 -19.34 14.11
CA GLU A 7 -20.66 -20.23 14.61
C GLU A 7 -22.05 -19.78 14.15
N LEU A 8 -22.20 -18.54 13.67
CA LEU A 8 -23.48 -17.99 13.18
C LEU A 8 -23.76 -18.43 11.74
N THR A 9 -23.72 -19.73 11.46
CA THR A 9 -23.75 -20.29 10.09
C THR A 9 -25.01 -19.95 9.29
N GLU A 10 -26.09 -19.53 9.95
CA GLU A 10 -27.33 -19.10 9.31
C GLU A 10 -27.38 -17.60 8.98
N LEU A 11 -26.33 -16.83 9.30
CA LEU A 11 -26.29 -15.41 9.04
C LEU A 11 -26.43 -15.12 7.54
N ARG A 12 -27.38 -14.24 7.18
CA ARG A 12 -27.66 -13.83 5.80
C ARG A 12 -27.11 -12.45 5.46
N ALA A 13 -27.11 -11.53 6.42
CA ALA A 13 -26.58 -10.19 6.25
C ALA A 13 -25.65 -9.84 7.40
N LEU A 14 -24.52 -9.20 7.08
CA LEU A 14 -23.54 -8.76 8.07
C LEU A 14 -23.09 -7.32 7.77
N TYR A 15 -23.24 -6.46 8.78
CA TYR A 15 -22.90 -5.04 8.72
C TYR A 15 -21.71 -4.73 9.64
N LEU A 16 -20.60 -4.32 9.05
CA LEU A 16 -19.34 -4.04 9.75
C LEU A 16 -18.75 -2.69 9.33
N ASP A 17 -19.57 -1.84 8.71
CA ASP A 17 -19.15 -0.52 8.24
C ASP A 17 -18.54 0.31 9.38
N SER A 18 -17.48 1.05 9.05
CA SER A 18 -16.80 1.98 9.97
C SER A 18 -16.28 1.32 11.25
N THR A 19 -15.93 0.03 11.19
CA THR A 19 -15.28 -0.70 12.29
C THR A 19 -13.77 -0.85 12.03
N GLN A 20 -13.03 -1.27 13.07
CA GLN A 20 -11.59 -1.57 12.96
C GLN A 20 -11.30 -2.99 12.46
N VAL A 21 -12.26 -3.63 11.77
CA VAL A 21 -12.07 -4.97 11.21
C VAL A 21 -10.99 -4.92 10.13
N SER A 22 -9.98 -5.78 10.28
CA SER A 22 -8.92 -6.01 9.29
C SER A 22 -8.89 -7.47 8.84
N ASP A 23 -9.08 -8.38 9.78
CA ASP A 23 -9.19 -9.83 9.54
C ASP A 23 -10.67 -10.26 9.42
N ILE A 24 -10.99 -10.84 8.26
CA ILE A 24 -12.30 -11.42 7.92
C ILE A 24 -12.22 -12.93 7.65
N SER A 25 -11.11 -13.59 7.99
CA SER A 25 -10.96 -15.05 7.87
C SER A 25 -12.11 -15.85 8.50
N PRO A 26 -12.66 -15.44 9.66
CA PRO A 26 -13.83 -16.14 10.25
C PRO A 26 -15.08 -16.13 9.34
N LEU A 27 -15.19 -15.20 8.39
CA LEU A 27 -16.34 -15.13 7.49
C LEU A 27 -16.39 -16.31 6.51
N ALA A 28 -15.28 -16.99 6.23
CA ALA A 28 -15.25 -18.11 5.27
C ALA A 28 -16.24 -19.24 5.62
N ALA A 29 -16.59 -19.40 6.91
CA ALA A 29 -17.58 -20.38 7.37
C ALA A 29 -19.04 -19.96 7.08
N LEU A 30 -19.31 -18.67 6.87
CA LEU A 30 -20.64 -18.09 6.76
C LEU A 30 -21.20 -18.16 5.33
N THR A 31 -21.17 -19.35 4.73
CA THR A 31 -21.54 -19.63 3.32
C THR A 31 -22.98 -19.27 2.96
N GLN A 32 -23.81 -18.93 3.95
CA GLN A 32 -25.18 -18.47 3.77
C GLN A 32 -25.31 -16.96 3.58
N LEU A 33 -24.23 -16.18 3.75
CA LEU A 33 -24.26 -14.73 3.57
C LEU A 33 -24.67 -14.36 2.15
N THR A 34 -25.63 -13.44 2.08
CA THR A 34 -26.13 -12.80 0.86
C THR A 34 -25.71 -11.33 0.79
N GLU A 35 -25.53 -10.67 1.94
CA GLU A 35 -25.10 -9.26 2.01
C GLU A 35 -23.95 -9.06 2.99
N LEU A 36 -22.92 -8.35 2.56
CA LEU A 36 -21.76 -8.03 3.39
C LEU A 36 -21.31 -6.58 3.21
N TRP A 37 -21.38 -5.81 4.29
CA TRP A 37 -21.00 -4.40 4.34
C TRP A 37 -19.71 -4.23 5.15
N LEU A 38 -18.63 -3.83 4.47
CA LEU A 38 -17.27 -3.69 5.00
C LEU A 38 -16.70 -2.28 4.70
N ASN A 39 -17.54 -1.30 4.43
CA ASN A 39 -17.09 0.05 4.10
C ASN A 39 -16.29 0.66 5.27
N ARG A 40 -15.26 1.46 4.96
CA ARG A 40 -14.45 2.16 5.97
C ARG A 40 -13.86 1.23 7.03
N THR A 41 -13.43 0.04 6.61
CA THR A 41 -12.70 -0.92 7.43
C THR A 41 -11.24 -0.99 7.02
N GLN A 42 -10.42 -1.74 7.76
CA GLN A 42 -8.99 -1.96 7.47
C GLN A 42 -8.75 -3.25 6.67
N VAL A 43 -9.81 -3.82 6.08
CA VAL A 43 -9.73 -5.03 5.25
C VAL A 43 -8.88 -4.76 4.01
N SER A 44 -7.99 -5.71 3.71
CA SER A 44 -7.10 -5.71 2.55
C SER A 44 -7.10 -7.07 1.86
N ASP A 45 -7.07 -8.14 2.64
CA ASP A 45 -7.25 -9.50 2.17
C ASP A 45 -8.74 -9.89 2.15
N ILE A 46 -9.23 -10.28 0.97
CA ILE A 46 -10.58 -10.76 0.75
C ILE A 46 -10.66 -12.19 0.23
N VAL A 47 -9.56 -12.96 0.29
CA VAL A 47 -9.53 -14.40 -0.01
C VAL A 47 -10.63 -15.18 0.73
N PRO A 48 -10.93 -14.90 2.03
CA PRO A 48 -12.01 -15.58 2.74
C PRO A 48 -13.40 -15.43 2.07
N LEU A 49 -13.61 -14.37 1.27
CA LEU A 49 -14.88 -14.15 0.59
C LEU A 49 -15.13 -15.15 -0.54
N ALA A 50 -14.11 -15.80 -1.10
CA ALA A 50 -14.29 -16.74 -2.22
C ALA A 50 -15.23 -17.92 -1.89
N ALA A 51 -15.36 -18.27 -0.61
CA ALA A 51 -16.29 -19.30 -0.13
C ALA A 51 -17.75 -18.84 -0.10
N LEU A 52 -18.01 -17.53 -0.13
CA LEU A 52 -19.33 -16.91 0.06
C LEU A 52 -20.12 -16.81 -1.25
N THR A 53 -20.20 -17.91 -1.99
CA THR A 53 -20.83 -18.00 -3.33
C THR A 53 -22.32 -17.62 -3.38
N ARG A 54 -22.96 -17.41 -2.22
CA ARG A 54 -24.34 -16.90 -2.10
C ARG A 54 -24.45 -15.37 -2.05
N LEU A 55 -23.34 -14.63 -1.94
CA LEU A 55 -23.34 -13.17 -1.91
C LEU A 55 -24.01 -12.59 -3.15
N THR A 56 -24.96 -11.68 -2.91
CA THR A 56 -25.62 -10.84 -3.91
C THR A 56 -25.20 -9.38 -3.77
N GLY A 57 -24.84 -8.93 -2.58
CA GLY A 57 -24.33 -7.57 -2.32
C GLY A 57 -23.03 -7.56 -1.52
N LEU A 58 -22.04 -6.81 -2.02
CA LEU A 58 -20.75 -6.60 -1.36
C LEU A 58 -20.31 -5.14 -1.43
N TRP A 59 -20.10 -4.52 -0.27
CA TRP A 59 -19.65 -3.13 -0.16
C TRP A 59 -18.29 -3.04 0.53
N LEU A 60 -17.29 -2.56 -0.21
CA LEU A 60 -15.88 -2.48 0.20
C LEU A 60 -15.34 -1.05 0.07
N ASN A 61 -16.19 -0.03 0.12
CA ASN A 61 -15.76 1.35 -0.08
C ASN A 61 -14.77 1.79 1.00
N ILE A 62 -13.75 2.55 0.63
CA ILE A 62 -12.77 3.09 1.58
C ILE A 62 -12.16 1.95 2.41
N THR A 63 -11.67 0.92 1.72
CA THR A 63 -10.90 -0.20 2.30
C THR A 63 -9.51 -0.23 1.67
N GLN A 64 -8.64 -1.11 2.15
CA GLN A 64 -7.28 -1.28 1.64
C GLN A 64 -7.18 -2.36 0.56
N VAL A 65 -8.32 -2.82 0.04
CA VAL A 65 -8.39 -3.86 -1.00
C VAL A 65 -7.77 -3.35 -2.31
N SER A 66 -6.92 -4.19 -2.90
CA SER A 66 -6.30 -3.98 -4.21
C SER A 66 -6.46 -5.20 -5.12
N ASP A 67 -6.33 -6.41 -4.56
CA ASP A 67 -6.61 -7.66 -5.27
C ASP A 67 -8.07 -8.07 -5.07
N ILE A 68 -8.76 -8.26 -6.19
CA ILE A 68 -10.16 -8.70 -6.24
C ILE A 68 -10.35 -10.04 -6.94
N ALA A 69 -9.27 -10.80 -7.18
CA ALA A 69 -9.36 -12.16 -7.71
C ALA A 69 -10.36 -13.06 -6.97
N PRO A 70 -10.47 -13.01 -5.61
CA PRO A 70 -11.46 -13.80 -4.88
C PRO A 70 -12.92 -13.53 -5.26
N ILE A 71 -13.23 -12.32 -5.77
CA ILE A 71 -14.59 -11.94 -6.17
C ILE A 71 -15.05 -12.73 -7.41
N ALA A 72 -14.14 -13.25 -8.24
CA ALA A 72 -14.50 -14.06 -9.41
C ALA A 72 -15.35 -15.30 -9.08
N ALA A 73 -15.25 -15.83 -7.85
CA ALA A 73 -16.06 -16.95 -7.38
C ALA A 73 -17.52 -16.55 -7.03
N LEU A 74 -17.79 -15.25 -6.88
CA LEU A 74 -19.06 -14.70 -6.39
C LEU A 74 -20.05 -14.45 -7.53
N THR A 75 -20.30 -15.46 -8.36
CA THR A 75 -21.08 -15.34 -9.62
C THR A 75 -22.55 -14.96 -9.43
N ARG A 76 -23.03 -14.87 -8.18
CA ARG A 76 -24.37 -14.39 -7.82
C ARG A 76 -24.44 -12.90 -7.50
N LEU A 77 -23.30 -12.20 -7.43
CA LEU A 77 -23.27 -10.77 -7.15
C LEU A 77 -24.10 -9.97 -8.16
N THR A 78 -24.97 -9.14 -7.63
CA THR A 78 -25.73 -8.12 -8.36
C THR A 78 -25.21 -6.73 -8.05
N THR A 79 -24.65 -6.54 -6.84
CA THR A 79 -24.15 -5.25 -6.35
C THR A 79 -22.72 -5.39 -5.82
N LEU A 80 -21.80 -4.60 -6.38
CA LEU A 80 -20.43 -4.50 -5.91
C LEU A 80 -20.00 -3.02 -5.81
N SER A 81 -19.46 -2.63 -4.66
CA SER A 81 -19.01 -1.26 -4.40
C SER A 81 -17.55 -1.23 -4.00
N LEU A 82 -16.71 -0.53 -4.79
CA LEU A 82 -15.25 -0.47 -4.65
C LEU A 82 -14.72 0.99 -4.62
N ILE A 83 -15.57 1.94 -4.23
CA ILE A 83 -15.22 3.38 -4.22
C ILE A 83 -14.05 3.63 -3.27
N ASN A 84 -13.06 4.43 -3.71
CA ASN A 84 -11.87 4.77 -2.92
C ASN A 84 -11.10 3.52 -2.43
N THR A 85 -10.91 2.56 -3.32
CA THR A 85 -10.03 1.40 -3.10
C THR A 85 -8.78 1.50 -3.98
N ARG A 86 -7.81 0.60 -3.80
CA ARG A 86 -6.57 0.57 -4.59
C ARG A 86 -6.63 -0.43 -5.74
N VAL A 87 -7.83 -0.81 -6.17
CA VAL A 87 -8.03 -1.76 -7.27
C VAL A 87 -7.56 -1.13 -8.58
N SER A 88 -6.68 -1.85 -9.28
CA SER A 88 -6.13 -1.48 -10.59
C SER A 88 -6.46 -2.48 -11.70
N ASP A 89 -6.80 -3.72 -11.34
CA ASP A 89 -7.24 -4.76 -12.26
C ASP A 89 -8.67 -5.22 -11.94
N ILE A 90 -9.52 -5.22 -12.97
CA ILE A 90 -10.92 -5.67 -12.92
C ILE A 90 -11.21 -6.85 -13.83
N ALA A 91 -10.18 -7.49 -14.40
CA ALA A 91 -10.34 -8.75 -15.13
C ALA A 91 -11.12 -9.82 -14.35
N PRO A 92 -10.97 -9.98 -13.01
CA PRO A 92 -11.76 -10.93 -12.24
C PRO A 92 -13.28 -10.70 -12.32
N LEU A 93 -13.73 -9.46 -12.57
CA LEU A 93 -15.15 -9.12 -12.67
C LEU A 93 -15.79 -9.67 -13.96
N ALA A 94 -15.02 -10.03 -14.99
CA ALA A 94 -15.53 -10.44 -16.30
C ALA A 94 -16.49 -11.65 -16.25
N THR A 95 -16.44 -12.45 -15.18
CA THR A 95 -17.31 -13.60 -14.95
C THR A 95 -18.64 -13.26 -14.27
N LEU A 96 -18.75 -12.06 -13.67
CA LEU A 96 -19.87 -11.63 -12.83
C LEU A 96 -21.01 -11.02 -13.65
N THR A 97 -21.49 -11.78 -14.64
CA THR A 97 -22.52 -11.37 -15.61
C THR A 97 -23.87 -10.99 -15.00
N ARG A 98 -24.07 -11.18 -13.69
CA ARG A 98 -25.27 -10.79 -12.94
C ARG A 98 -25.22 -9.39 -12.33
N LEU A 99 -24.07 -8.70 -12.38
CA LEU A 99 -23.93 -7.35 -11.86
C LEU A 99 -24.88 -6.38 -12.55
N THR A 100 -25.66 -5.66 -11.74
CA THR A 100 -26.54 -4.56 -12.13
C THR A 100 -26.14 -3.25 -11.44
N THR A 101 -25.28 -3.33 -10.42
CA THR A 101 -24.71 -2.17 -9.72
C THR A 101 -23.22 -2.37 -9.53
N LEU A 102 -22.41 -1.45 -10.05
CA LEU A 102 -20.96 -1.46 -9.92
C LEU A 102 -20.42 -0.05 -9.74
N THR A 103 -19.75 0.21 -8.62
CA THR A 103 -19.11 1.51 -8.36
C THR A 103 -17.59 1.38 -8.24
N LEU A 104 -16.89 2.15 -9.06
CA LEU A 104 -15.43 2.12 -9.24
C LEU A 104 -14.81 3.51 -9.09
N ASP A 105 -15.51 4.45 -8.44
CA ASP A 105 -15.02 5.81 -8.31
C ASP A 105 -13.72 5.87 -7.48
N ASN A 106 -12.79 6.72 -7.88
CA ASN A 106 -11.50 6.92 -7.20
C ASN A 106 -10.70 5.61 -7.05
N THR A 107 -10.58 4.85 -8.13
CA THR A 107 -9.78 3.61 -8.23
C THR A 107 -8.57 3.82 -9.14
N GLN A 108 -7.67 2.84 -9.21
CA GLN A 108 -6.44 2.92 -10.02
C GLN A 108 -6.56 2.18 -11.36
N LEU A 109 -7.76 2.14 -11.92
CA LEU A 109 -8.07 1.35 -13.12
C LEU A 109 -7.53 2.01 -14.38
N HIS A 110 -6.64 1.30 -15.07
CA HIS A 110 -6.14 1.69 -16.39
C HIS A 110 -6.92 1.03 -17.52
N ASP A 111 -7.40 -0.20 -17.32
CA ASP A 111 -8.10 -0.97 -18.35
C ASP A 111 -9.56 -1.17 -17.95
N LEU A 112 -10.47 -0.57 -18.71
CA LEU A 112 -11.91 -0.71 -18.51
C LEU A 112 -12.55 -1.75 -19.46
N ARG A 113 -11.79 -2.35 -20.39
CA ARG A 113 -12.31 -3.34 -21.35
C ARG A 113 -12.99 -4.55 -20.69
N PRO A 114 -12.56 -5.06 -19.51
CA PRO A 114 -13.29 -6.14 -18.83
C PRO A 114 -14.76 -5.84 -18.55
N LEU A 115 -15.13 -4.56 -18.41
CA LEU A 115 -16.52 -4.15 -18.17
C LEU A 115 -17.46 -4.57 -19.31
N ARG A 116 -16.98 -4.68 -20.56
CA ARG A 116 -17.82 -5.10 -21.71
C ARG A 116 -18.46 -6.48 -21.52
N ARG A 117 -17.91 -7.33 -20.65
CA ARG A 117 -18.48 -8.65 -20.32
C ARG A 117 -19.69 -8.56 -19.38
N LEU A 118 -19.87 -7.44 -18.69
CA LEU A 118 -20.95 -7.20 -17.74
C LEU A 118 -22.20 -6.66 -18.45
N THR A 119 -22.76 -7.46 -19.37
CA THR A 119 -23.85 -7.02 -20.28
C THR A 119 -25.13 -6.58 -19.57
N ARG A 120 -25.35 -7.03 -18.33
CA ARG A 120 -26.48 -6.57 -17.50
C ARG A 120 -26.33 -5.13 -17.01
N LEU A 121 -25.13 -4.56 -17.01
CA LEU A 121 -24.93 -3.13 -16.76
C LEU A 121 -25.54 -2.23 -17.85
N VAL A 122 -25.97 -2.81 -18.98
CA VAL A 122 -26.56 -2.10 -20.11
C VAL A 122 -27.99 -2.55 -20.38
N THR A 123 -28.22 -3.86 -20.29
CA THR A 123 -29.48 -4.50 -20.69
C THR A 123 -30.53 -4.59 -19.59
N ASP A 124 -30.13 -4.46 -18.31
CA ASP A 124 -31.07 -4.60 -17.20
C ASP A 124 -32.00 -3.37 -17.10
N PRO A 125 -33.33 -3.55 -17.12
CA PRO A 125 -34.27 -2.43 -16.96
C PRO A 125 -34.22 -1.80 -15.56
N GLU A 126 -33.79 -2.55 -14.54
CA GLU A 126 -33.68 -2.11 -13.15
C GLU A 126 -32.24 -1.71 -12.78
N LEU A 127 -31.42 -1.37 -13.79
CA LEU A 127 -30.04 -0.95 -13.61
C LEU A 127 -29.94 0.13 -12.52
N SER A 128 -29.29 -0.22 -11.40
CA SER A 128 -29.16 0.72 -10.28
C SER A 128 -27.90 1.59 -10.40
N GLY A 129 -26.87 1.15 -11.14
CA GLY A 129 -25.90 2.08 -11.73
C GLY A 129 -24.47 1.57 -11.96
N LEU A 130 -23.77 2.22 -12.89
CA LEU A 130 -22.33 2.10 -13.11
C LEU A 130 -21.66 3.46 -12.82
N THR A 131 -20.67 3.51 -11.94
CA THR A 131 -19.87 4.72 -11.68
C THR A 131 -18.38 4.40 -11.74
N PHE A 132 -17.58 5.32 -12.25
CA PHE A 132 -16.13 5.16 -12.45
C PHE A 132 -15.41 6.53 -12.52
N THR A 133 -15.94 7.53 -11.82
CA THR A 133 -15.35 8.86 -11.80
C THR A 133 -13.97 8.84 -11.15
N ASN A 134 -13.04 9.63 -11.67
CA ASN A 134 -11.69 9.76 -11.12
C ASN A 134 -10.90 8.43 -11.02
N CYS A 135 -11.26 7.41 -11.82
CA CYS A 135 -10.36 6.28 -12.07
C CYS A 135 -9.23 6.70 -13.02
N THR A 136 -8.13 5.96 -13.06
CA THR A 136 -6.97 6.36 -13.87
C THR A 136 -7.29 6.48 -15.36
N ALA A 137 -8.11 5.59 -15.92
CA ALA A 137 -8.60 5.69 -17.29
C ALA A 137 -9.39 6.99 -17.53
N ALA A 138 -10.25 7.40 -16.58
CA ALA A 138 -10.99 8.66 -16.67
C ALA A 138 -10.11 9.90 -16.43
N GLN A 139 -8.92 9.77 -15.84
CA GLN A 139 -7.96 10.87 -15.72
C GLN A 139 -7.11 11.02 -16.99
N GLN A 140 -6.84 9.92 -17.68
CA GLN A 140 -5.97 9.86 -18.85
C GLN A 140 -6.71 10.06 -20.16
N ASP A 141 -8.00 9.68 -20.21
CA ASP A 141 -8.84 9.75 -21.40
C ASP A 141 -9.98 10.78 -21.21
N PRO A 142 -9.96 11.90 -21.95
CA PRO A 142 -10.99 12.94 -21.84
C PRO A 142 -12.41 12.46 -22.19
N GLU A 143 -12.57 11.48 -23.08
CA GLU A 143 -13.88 10.97 -23.46
C GLU A 143 -14.41 10.03 -22.38
N ILE A 144 -13.58 9.16 -21.80
CA ILE A 144 -13.95 8.39 -20.59
C ILE A 144 -14.34 9.35 -19.45
N ALA A 145 -13.59 10.44 -19.26
CA ALA A 145 -13.91 11.46 -18.26
C ALA A 145 -15.27 12.14 -18.50
N ARG A 146 -15.62 12.38 -19.77
CA ARG A 146 -16.91 12.95 -20.18
C ARG A 146 -18.04 11.95 -19.95
N ILE A 147 -17.86 10.68 -20.37
CA ILE A 147 -18.83 9.62 -20.19
C ILE A 147 -19.12 9.40 -18.70
N ALA A 148 -18.10 9.39 -17.84
CA ALA A 148 -18.25 9.22 -16.40
C ALA A 148 -19.20 10.24 -15.73
N LYS A 149 -19.41 11.41 -16.36
CA LYS A 149 -20.28 12.49 -15.86
C LYS A 149 -21.72 12.43 -16.37
N ILE A 150 -22.06 11.53 -17.28
CA ILE A 150 -23.44 11.36 -17.79
C ILE A 150 -24.35 10.96 -16.62
N GLU A 151 -25.36 11.74 -16.25
CA GLU A 151 -26.20 11.48 -15.08
C GLU A 151 -26.97 10.16 -15.17
N ASP A 152 -27.58 9.88 -16.32
CA ASP A 152 -28.34 8.66 -16.56
C ASP A 152 -27.41 7.43 -16.63
N HIS A 153 -27.58 6.50 -15.69
CA HIS A 153 -26.70 5.35 -15.56
C HIS A 153 -26.71 4.42 -16.77
N LYS A 154 -27.88 4.25 -17.42
CA LYS A 154 -28.03 3.36 -18.56
C LYS A 154 -27.33 3.94 -19.79
N THR A 155 -27.56 5.22 -20.06
CA THR A 155 -26.87 5.97 -21.11
C THR A 155 -25.37 5.96 -20.87
N ARG A 156 -24.93 6.20 -19.63
CA ARG A 156 -23.50 6.13 -19.25
C ARG A 156 -22.90 4.77 -19.57
N ALA A 157 -23.53 3.69 -19.15
CA ALA A 157 -23.03 2.34 -19.38
C ALA A 157 -23.01 1.98 -20.88
N GLN A 158 -24.08 2.28 -21.61
CA GLN A 158 -24.14 2.06 -23.07
C GLN A 158 -23.05 2.86 -23.79
N THR A 159 -22.96 4.16 -23.54
CA THR A 159 -21.95 5.03 -24.18
C THR A 159 -20.53 4.56 -23.84
N LEU A 160 -20.28 4.13 -22.61
CA LEU A 160 -19.00 3.55 -22.24
C LEU A 160 -18.72 2.27 -23.04
N PHE A 161 -19.68 1.35 -23.13
CA PHE A 161 -19.48 0.06 -23.79
C PHE A 161 -19.25 0.22 -25.29
N ASP A 162 -19.94 1.17 -25.93
CA ASP A 162 -19.75 1.53 -27.33
C ASP A 162 -18.36 2.14 -27.54
N TYR A 163 -17.95 3.07 -26.66
CA TYR A 163 -16.62 3.67 -26.72
C TYR A 163 -15.50 2.63 -26.54
N LEU A 164 -15.69 1.66 -25.64
CA LEU A 164 -14.74 0.58 -25.37
C LEU A 164 -14.60 -0.44 -26.50
N GLU A 165 -15.34 -0.32 -27.61
CA GLU A 165 -15.23 -1.24 -28.75
C GLU A 165 -13.90 -1.11 -29.48
N ASP A 166 -13.51 0.12 -29.78
CA ASP A 166 -12.27 0.47 -30.49
C ASP A 166 -11.25 1.16 -29.57
N TRP A 167 -11.58 1.30 -28.29
CA TRP A 167 -10.70 1.95 -27.32
C TRP A 167 -9.52 1.05 -26.93
N GLU A 168 -8.32 1.60 -27.06
CA GLU A 168 -7.11 1.05 -26.48
C GLU A 168 -6.72 1.86 -25.24
N PRO A 169 -6.44 1.20 -24.10
CA PRO A 169 -5.88 1.88 -22.95
C PRO A 169 -4.60 2.63 -23.36
N PRO A 170 -4.44 3.94 -23.02
CA PRO A 170 -3.29 4.72 -23.43
C PRO A 170 -2.00 4.04 -23.00
N ASP A 171 -1.19 3.64 -24.01
CA ASP A 171 0.07 2.92 -23.94
C ASP A 171 0.31 2.17 -22.62
N THR A 172 -0.42 1.06 -22.45
CA THR A 172 0.01 0.03 -21.51
C THR A 172 1.24 -0.65 -22.11
N ALA A 173 2.43 -0.12 -21.83
CA ALA A 173 3.63 -0.96 -21.87
C ALA A 173 3.28 -2.26 -21.14
N LYS A 174 3.24 -3.38 -21.88
CA LYS A 174 3.29 -4.78 -21.42
C LYS A 174 3.85 -4.80 -20.00
N PRO A 175 3.16 -5.34 -18.96
CA PRO A 175 3.43 -5.05 -17.56
C PRO A 175 4.93 -5.06 -17.31
N SER A 176 5.54 -3.89 -17.44
CA SER A 176 6.91 -3.69 -17.09
C SER A 176 6.83 -3.70 -15.58
N ALA A 177 7.55 -4.65 -14.98
CA ALA A 177 7.89 -4.63 -13.57
C ALA A 177 7.97 -3.18 -13.10
N PRO A 178 7.29 -2.85 -11.99
CA PRO A 178 6.76 -1.52 -11.69
C PRO A 178 7.76 -0.44 -12.07
N THR A 179 7.53 0.21 -13.21
CA THR A 179 8.21 1.47 -13.53
C THR A 179 7.44 2.57 -12.80
N ALA A 180 7.39 2.48 -11.47
CA ALA A 180 7.26 3.67 -10.67
C ALA A 180 8.46 4.55 -11.04
N ALA A 181 8.23 5.84 -11.30
CA ALA A 181 9.32 6.83 -11.21
C ALA A 181 10.12 6.49 -9.94
N PRO A 182 11.46 6.43 -9.98
CA PRO A 182 12.25 5.80 -8.93
C PRO A 182 11.72 6.25 -7.57
N GLN A 183 11.13 5.30 -6.83
CA GLN A 183 10.89 5.51 -5.42
C GLN A 183 12.27 5.40 -4.78
N SER A 184 13.06 6.45 -4.92
CA SER A 184 14.39 6.55 -4.35
C SER A 184 14.35 7.55 -3.22
N ILE A 185 14.96 7.20 -2.11
CA ILE A 185 15.40 8.14 -1.10
C ILE A 185 16.67 8.79 -1.64
N THR A 186 16.54 10.03 -2.12
CA THR A 186 17.74 10.80 -2.43
C THR A 186 18.31 11.32 -1.12
N LEU A 187 19.48 10.80 -0.75
CA LEU A 187 20.31 11.38 0.30
C LEU A 187 20.90 12.70 -0.20
N ALA A 188 20.66 13.79 0.52
CA ALA A 188 21.47 14.99 0.39
C ALA A 188 22.87 14.80 1.05
N ALA A 189 23.55 13.69 0.77
CA ALA A 189 24.82 13.32 1.42
C ALA A 189 25.99 14.27 1.09
N ASN A 190 25.87 15.07 0.03
CA ASN A 190 26.94 15.95 -0.47
C ASN A 190 27.16 17.23 0.36
N ALA A 191 26.37 17.49 1.42
CA ALA A 191 26.46 18.74 2.19
C ALA A 191 26.98 18.62 3.63
N VAL A 192 27.16 17.40 4.17
CA VAL A 192 27.48 17.22 5.61
C VAL A 192 28.98 17.02 5.84
N SER A 193 29.62 17.96 6.53
CA SER A 193 31.02 17.86 6.93
C SER A 193 31.19 17.05 8.22
N VAL A 194 32.36 16.43 8.39
CA VAL A 194 32.71 15.66 9.60
C VAL A 194 32.65 16.53 10.87
N SER A 195 32.92 17.84 10.74
CA SER A 195 32.81 18.80 11.85
C SER A 195 31.37 19.11 12.24
N GLN A 196 30.42 19.13 11.29
CA GLN A 196 28.99 19.30 11.60
C GLN A 196 28.45 18.10 12.39
N ILE A 197 28.81 16.87 11.99
CA ILE A 197 28.43 15.64 12.71
C ILE A 197 28.96 15.67 14.14
N ARG A 198 30.24 16.05 14.32
CA ARG A 198 30.88 16.13 15.62
C ARG A 198 30.17 17.10 16.58
N ASN A 199 29.77 18.27 16.09
CA ASN A 199 29.16 19.31 16.92
C ASN A 199 27.70 19.00 17.27
N GLN A 200 26.93 18.47 16.31
CA GLN A 200 25.48 18.23 16.47
C GLN A 200 25.18 16.92 17.20
N PHE A 201 26.01 15.89 17.00
CA PHE A 201 25.87 14.64 17.74
C PHE A 201 25.95 14.86 19.25
N ARG A 202 26.76 15.81 19.72
CA ARG A 202 26.84 16.18 21.15
C ARG A 202 25.50 16.66 21.71
N ALA A 203 24.74 17.45 20.95
CA ALA A 203 23.48 18.03 21.40
C ALA A 203 22.34 17.00 21.42
N ASN A 204 22.31 16.09 20.44
CA ASN A 204 21.20 15.15 20.23
C ASN A 204 21.53 13.70 20.67
N ARG A 205 22.68 13.44 21.30
CA ARG A 205 23.17 12.08 21.63
C ARG A 205 22.17 11.20 22.39
N PRO A 206 21.48 11.69 23.43
CA PRO A 206 20.52 10.85 24.16
C PRO A 206 19.32 10.46 23.29
N GLU A 207 18.83 11.41 22.49
CA GLU A 207 17.71 11.17 21.59
C GLU A 207 18.11 10.25 20.43
N PHE A 208 19.32 10.43 19.89
CA PHE A 208 19.88 9.55 18.86
C PHE A 208 19.99 8.11 19.34
N SER A 209 20.53 7.92 20.55
CA SER A 209 20.68 6.58 21.15
C SER A 209 19.31 5.93 21.39
N SER A 210 18.33 6.69 21.90
CA SER A 210 16.97 6.22 22.11
C SER A 210 16.28 5.80 20.80
N ARG A 211 16.38 6.62 19.74
CA ARG A 211 15.81 6.30 18.43
C ARG A 211 16.50 5.12 17.76
N LEU A 212 17.82 4.97 17.95
CA LEU A 212 18.59 3.83 17.46
C LEU A 212 18.14 2.53 18.14
N GLU A 213 18.00 2.53 19.46
CA GLU A 213 17.50 1.36 20.20
C GLU A 213 16.07 0.99 19.79
N HIS A 214 15.19 1.98 19.63
CA HIS A 214 13.84 1.73 19.14
C HIS A 214 13.84 1.10 17.74
N LEU A 215 14.70 1.59 16.83
CA LEU A 215 14.85 1.04 15.49
C LEU A 215 15.40 -0.40 15.52
N MET A 216 16.32 -0.72 16.42
CA MET A 216 16.82 -2.07 16.61
C MET A 216 15.72 -3.02 17.10
N VAL A 217 14.89 -2.58 18.03
CA VAL A 217 13.73 -3.35 18.52
C VAL A 217 12.73 -3.60 17.39
N LEU A 218 12.42 -2.60 16.58
CA LEU A 218 11.54 -2.75 15.41
C LEU A 218 12.05 -3.81 14.43
N VAL A 219 13.33 -3.75 14.05
CA VAL A 219 13.93 -4.76 13.15
C VAL A 219 13.89 -6.15 13.78
N GLN A 220 14.15 -6.26 15.09
CA GLN A 220 14.12 -7.54 15.79
C GLN A 220 12.71 -8.15 15.89
N GLN A 221 11.69 -7.34 16.15
CA GLN A 221 10.29 -7.76 16.13
C GLN A 221 9.90 -8.30 14.75
N GLU A 222 10.36 -7.64 13.69
CA GLU A 222 10.06 -8.01 12.31
C GLU A 222 10.78 -9.29 11.88
N GLN A 223 12.02 -9.50 12.34
CA GLN A 223 12.68 -10.81 12.22
C GLN A 223 11.90 -11.92 12.93
N ALA A 224 11.33 -11.63 14.10
CA ALA A 224 10.52 -12.60 14.83
C ALA A 224 9.22 -12.93 14.09
N VAL A 225 8.51 -11.90 13.60
CA VAL A 225 7.30 -12.06 12.79
C VAL A 225 7.61 -12.84 11.51
N HIS A 226 8.67 -12.49 10.79
CA HIS A 226 9.05 -13.15 9.55
C HIS A 226 9.33 -14.65 9.75
N ARG A 227 9.97 -15.03 10.86
CA ARG A 227 10.21 -16.45 11.22
C ARG A 227 8.94 -17.25 11.54
N LEU A 228 7.83 -16.58 11.85
CA LEU A 228 6.54 -17.22 12.11
C LEU A 228 5.73 -17.44 10.82
N ILE A 229 6.13 -16.81 9.71
CA ILE A 229 5.47 -16.97 8.41
C ILE A 229 5.92 -18.30 7.80
N PRO A 230 5.00 -19.17 7.36
CA PRO A 230 5.36 -20.41 6.66
C PRO A 230 6.17 -20.11 5.40
N ILE A 231 7.25 -20.86 5.20
CA ILE A 231 8.09 -20.74 4.00
C ILE A 231 7.25 -21.14 2.77
N PRO A 232 7.10 -20.26 1.76
CA PRO A 232 6.34 -20.59 0.56
C PRO A 232 6.97 -21.75 -0.22
N ASN A 233 6.13 -22.59 -0.81
CA ASN A 233 6.57 -23.70 -1.67
C ASN A 233 6.82 -23.27 -3.12
N GLU A 234 6.25 -22.14 -3.54
CA GLU A 234 6.46 -21.58 -4.87
C GLU A 234 7.82 -20.87 -4.95
N GLU A 235 8.57 -21.13 -6.03
CA GLU A 235 9.95 -20.67 -6.18
C GLU A 235 10.10 -19.14 -6.10
N VAL A 236 9.17 -18.40 -6.72
CA VAL A 236 9.16 -16.93 -6.70
C VAL A 236 8.87 -16.39 -5.31
N ALA A 237 7.82 -16.91 -4.65
CA ALA A 237 7.46 -16.49 -3.29
C ALA A 237 8.53 -16.88 -2.25
N LYS A 238 9.21 -18.01 -2.44
CA LYS A 238 10.33 -18.42 -1.60
C LYS A 238 11.54 -17.49 -1.78
N ALA A 239 11.86 -17.09 -3.02
CA ALA A 239 12.94 -16.15 -3.28
C ALA A 239 12.67 -14.78 -2.62
N GLU A 240 11.42 -14.32 -2.61
CA GLU A 240 11.01 -13.09 -1.94
C GLU A 240 11.09 -13.21 -0.41
N TYR A 241 10.62 -14.33 0.13
CA TYR A 241 10.78 -14.67 1.55
C TYR A 241 12.26 -14.63 1.96
N ASP A 242 13.14 -15.31 1.23
CA ASP A 242 14.58 -15.36 1.51
C ASP A 242 15.23 -13.96 1.38
N ALA A 243 14.78 -13.15 0.42
CA ALA A 243 15.29 -11.79 0.22
C ALA A 243 14.92 -10.85 1.38
N LYS A 244 13.70 -10.97 1.94
CA LYS A 244 13.29 -10.22 3.14
C LYS A 244 14.09 -10.65 4.37
N ALA A 245 14.29 -11.95 4.58
CA ALA A 245 15.15 -12.47 5.65
C ALA A 245 16.57 -11.88 5.56
N GLY A 246 17.18 -11.94 4.38
CA GLY A 246 18.52 -11.41 4.13
C GLY A 246 18.62 -9.91 4.39
N PHE A 247 17.63 -9.13 3.96
CA PHE A 247 17.57 -7.69 4.24
C PHE A 247 17.52 -7.38 5.73
N LEU A 248 16.65 -8.07 6.48
CA LEU A 248 16.50 -7.86 7.92
C LEU A 248 17.80 -8.15 8.68
N GLU A 249 18.54 -9.20 8.30
CA GLU A 249 19.85 -9.51 8.89
C GLU A 249 20.89 -8.43 8.59
N VAL A 250 20.95 -7.93 7.35
CA VAL A 250 21.87 -6.84 6.98
C VAL A 250 21.53 -5.55 7.72
N MET A 251 20.24 -5.18 7.81
CA MET A 251 19.80 -4.00 8.56
C MET A 251 20.17 -4.09 10.04
N LYS A 252 19.92 -5.25 10.66
CA LYS A 252 20.28 -5.48 12.06
C LYS A 252 21.78 -5.34 12.29
N ALA A 253 22.60 -5.94 11.43
CA ALA A 253 24.05 -5.84 11.52
C ALA A 253 24.54 -4.40 11.41
N GLU A 254 23.96 -3.60 10.50
CA GLU A 254 24.30 -2.19 10.37
C GLU A 254 23.92 -1.37 11.62
N LEU A 255 22.75 -1.61 12.21
CA LEU A 255 22.32 -0.92 13.43
C LEU A 255 23.20 -1.25 14.63
N ILE A 256 23.60 -2.52 14.78
CA ILE A 256 24.56 -2.96 15.79
C ILE A 256 25.89 -2.23 15.59
N ALA A 257 26.38 -2.20 14.35
CA ALA A 257 27.65 -1.57 14.06
C ALA A 257 27.59 -0.03 14.22
N LEU A 258 26.45 0.59 13.95
CA LEU A 258 26.20 2.01 14.22
C LEU A 258 26.21 2.31 15.73
N ARG A 259 25.60 1.45 16.54
CA ARG A 259 25.64 1.54 18.01
C ARG A 259 27.07 1.39 18.53
N ASP A 260 27.81 0.41 18.02
CA ASP A 260 29.17 0.11 18.48
C ASP A 260 30.18 1.21 18.06
N GLU A 261 29.86 2.01 17.04
CA GLU A 261 30.62 3.21 16.67
C GLU A 261 30.43 4.38 17.67
N LEU A 262 29.40 4.32 18.52
CA LEU A 262 29.14 5.34 19.52
C LEU A 262 30.03 5.10 20.75
N PRO A 263 30.77 6.11 21.24
CA PRO A 263 31.57 5.95 22.45
C PRO A 263 30.69 5.66 23.68
N GLU A 264 31.23 4.89 24.63
CA GLU A 264 30.59 4.69 25.94
C GLU A 264 30.59 5.98 26.78
N ASP A 265 31.64 6.79 26.67
CA ASP A 265 31.70 8.10 27.34
C ASP A 265 30.81 9.12 26.61
N HIS A 266 29.66 9.40 27.22
CA HIS A 266 28.65 10.33 26.72
C HIS A 266 29.06 11.80 26.82
N ALA A 267 30.03 12.15 27.68
CA ALA A 267 30.42 13.52 27.94
C ALA A 267 31.49 14.04 26.96
N ARG A 268 32.31 13.14 26.39
CA ARG A 268 33.37 13.52 25.46
C ARG A 268 32.86 13.76 24.03
N PRO A 269 33.47 14.70 23.28
CA PRO A 269 33.21 14.85 21.86
C PRO A 269 33.71 13.64 21.06
N LEU A 270 33.09 13.40 19.90
CA LEU A 270 33.59 12.42 18.92
C LEU A 270 34.95 12.87 18.38
N SER A 271 35.90 11.95 18.28
CA SER A 271 37.12 12.15 17.52
C SER A 271 36.80 12.30 16.02
N GLU A 272 37.77 12.78 15.24
CA GLU A 272 37.58 12.90 13.80
C GLU A 272 37.36 11.55 13.11
N LYS A 273 38.03 10.49 13.61
CA LYS A 273 37.87 9.13 13.12
C LYS A 273 36.46 8.61 13.40
N GLU A 274 35.97 8.76 14.63
CA GLU A 274 34.62 8.32 15.03
C GLU A 274 33.53 9.10 14.28
N ALA A 275 33.69 10.41 14.10
CA ALA A 275 32.75 11.22 13.34
C ALA A 275 32.72 10.84 11.84
N ARG A 276 33.84 10.37 11.29
CA ARG A 276 33.91 9.85 9.92
C ARG A 276 33.24 8.46 9.81
N GLY A 277 33.53 7.55 10.74
CA GLY A 277 32.88 6.23 10.79
C GLY A 277 31.37 6.36 10.95
N LEU A 278 30.92 7.21 11.87
CA LEU A 278 29.50 7.51 12.07
C LEU A 278 28.85 8.06 10.79
N LYS A 279 29.54 8.97 10.07
CA LYS A 279 29.05 9.48 8.78
C LYS A 279 28.84 8.37 7.76
N GLU A 280 29.86 7.52 7.57
CA GLU A 280 29.83 6.43 6.60
C GLU A 280 28.70 5.45 6.89
N ARG A 281 28.50 5.09 8.16
CA ARG A 281 27.41 4.22 8.60
C ARG A 281 26.03 4.83 8.42
N LEU A 282 25.85 6.11 8.73
CA LEU A 282 24.56 6.80 8.51
C LEU A 282 24.20 6.88 7.03
N VAL A 283 25.20 7.09 6.16
CA VAL A 283 25.02 7.04 4.71
C VAL A 283 24.65 5.62 4.27
N HIS A 284 25.35 4.61 4.77
CA HIS A 284 25.06 3.21 4.44
C HIS A 284 23.66 2.79 4.94
N LEU A 285 23.25 3.19 6.14
CA LEU A 285 21.92 2.93 6.68
C LEU A 285 20.82 3.52 5.80
N ALA A 286 21.02 4.74 5.31
CA ALA A 286 20.08 5.37 4.38
C ALA A 286 20.05 4.67 3.00
N GLN A 287 21.19 4.21 2.48
CA GLN A 287 21.25 3.40 1.26
C GLN A 287 20.57 2.03 1.43
N LEU A 288 20.74 1.37 2.58
CA LEU A 288 20.02 0.14 2.90
C LEU A 288 18.51 0.40 2.99
N THR A 289 18.11 1.53 3.56
CA THR A 289 16.70 1.92 3.64
C THR A 289 16.10 2.23 2.26
N ASP A 290 16.90 2.76 1.33
CA ASP A 290 16.53 2.88 -0.08
C ASP A 290 16.29 1.51 -0.74
N ARG A 291 17.13 0.52 -0.44
CA ARG A 291 16.89 -0.86 -0.87
C ARG A 291 15.60 -1.46 -0.31
N CYS A 292 15.15 -1.02 0.87
CA CYS A 292 13.84 -1.39 1.43
C CYS A 292 12.68 -1.03 0.48
N ILE A 293 12.85 0.02 -0.33
CA ILE A 293 11.86 0.47 -1.30
C ILE A 293 11.73 -0.51 -2.48
N THR A 294 12.80 -1.19 -2.88
CA THR A 294 12.69 -2.24 -3.92
C THR A 294 11.79 -3.41 -3.49
N PHE A 295 11.57 -3.56 -2.17
CA PHE A 295 10.58 -4.49 -1.62
C PHE A 295 9.17 -3.86 -1.49
N LEU A 296 9.03 -2.53 -1.44
CA LEU A 296 7.71 -1.84 -1.51
C LEU A 296 7.00 -2.14 -2.83
N ASP A 297 7.76 -2.24 -3.92
CA ASP A 297 7.23 -2.40 -5.28
C ASP A 297 6.81 -3.84 -5.63
N LYS A 298 7.22 -4.86 -4.86
CA LYS A 298 7.09 -6.27 -5.25
C LYS A 298 6.22 -7.16 -4.35
N GLU A 299 5.98 -6.78 -3.08
CA GLU A 299 5.11 -7.57 -2.21
C GLU A 299 3.66 -7.05 -2.26
N GLN A 300 2.77 -7.83 -2.88
CA GLN A 300 1.33 -7.74 -2.61
C GLN A 300 1.05 -8.31 -1.21
N GLY A 301 1.21 -7.48 -0.16
CA GLY A 301 0.96 -7.90 1.21
C GLY A 301 0.98 -6.74 2.22
N THR A 302 -0.11 -6.57 2.96
CA THR A 302 -0.37 -5.44 3.88
C THR A 302 0.62 -5.36 5.06
N TYR A 303 1.18 -6.49 5.48
CA TYR A 303 2.18 -6.57 6.55
C TYR A 303 3.56 -6.05 6.13
N GLY A 304 3.92 -6.21 4.85
CA GLY A 304 5.16 -5.66 4.31
C GLY A 304 5.14 -4.13 4.30
N ALA A 305 4.02 -3.52 3.92
CA ALA A 305 3.91 -2.05 3.79
C ALA A 305 4.00 -1.32 5.13
N LEU A 306 3.34 -1.80 6.20
CA LEU A 306 3.37 -1.15 7.52
C LEU A 306 4.76 -1.22 8.17
N TYR A 307 5.42 -2.37 8.10
CA TYR A 307 6.82 -2.50 8.48
C TYR A 307 7.71 -1.51 7.70
N LYS A 308 7.57 -1.46 6.37
CA LYS A 308 8.36 -0.58 5.50
C LYS A 308 8.14 0.90 5.86
N ILE A 309 6.89 1.32 6.07
CA ILE A 309 6.54 2.68 6.52
C ILE A 309 7.13 2.98 7.90
N GLY A 310 7.01 2.05 8.85
CA GLY A 310 7.57 2.16 10.19
C GLY A 310 9.09 2.27 10.17
N LEU A 311 9.76 1.43 9.39
CA LEU A 311 11.22 1.42 9.22
C LEU A 311 11.71 2.71 8.56
N ILE A 312 11.10 3.13 7.44
CA ILE A 312 11.46 4.36 6.73
C ILE A 312 11.27 5.57 7.65
N SER A 313 10.17 5.62 8.40
CA SER A 313 9.89 6.71 9.35
C SER A 313 10.88 6.73 10.50
N ALA A 314 11.21 5.57 11.06
CA ALA A 314 12.16 5.44 12.17
C ALA A 314 13.59 5.81 11.74
N VAL A 315 14.04 5.35 10.56
CA VAL A 315 15.35 5.73 10.00
C VAL A 315 15.39 7.22 9.66
N SER A 316 14.34 7.76 9.03
CA SER A 316 14.25 9.20 8.73
C SER A 316 14.30 10.05 10.00
N GLY A 317 13.60 9.61 11.06
CA GLY A 317 13.63 10.27 12.36
C GLY A 317 14.99 10.20 13.03
N LEU A 318 15.75 9.12 12.86
CA LEU A 318 17.12 9.01 13.37
C LEU A 318 18.06 9.96 12.62
N LEU A 319 17.99 9.97 11.29
CA LEU A 319 18.85 10.79 10.43
C LEU A 319 18.57 12.29 10.58
N SER A 320 17.32 12.70 10.83
CA SER A 320 16.97 14.11 11.05
C SER A 320 17.67 14.74 12.26
N LEU A 321 18.17 13.93 13.20
CA LEU A 321 18.96 14.43 14.34
C LEU A 321 20.37 14.86 13.95
N VAL A 322 20.80 14.58 12.72
CA VAL A 322 22.07 15.00 12.13
C VAL A 322 21.78 15.96 10.98
N PRO A 323 21.85 17.29 11.21
CA PRO A 323 21.51 18.28 10.20
C PRO A 323 22.26 18.08 8.87
N GLY A 324 21.49 18.03 7.78
CA GLY A 324 21.98 17.81 6.42
C GLY A 324 21.95 16.34 5.95
N LEU A 325 21.71 15.37 6.85
CA LEU A 325 21.31 14.02 6.48
C LEU A 325 19.78 13.94 6.44
N ASN A 326 19.19 14.40 5.35
CA ASN A 326 17.76 14.28 5.12
C ASN A 326 17.49 13.21 4.06
N MET A 327 16.60 12.28 4.40
CA MET A 327 16.00 11.37 3.44
C MET A 327 14.92 12.15 2.68
N ILE A 328 15.14 12.41 1.40
CA ILE A 328 14.12 13.01 0.54
C ILE A 328 13.41 11.86 -0.17
N ALA A 329 12.23 11.51 0.33
CA ALA A 329 11.32 10.61 -0.34
C ALA A 329 10.81 11.27 -1.64
N SER A 330 10.71 10.50 -2.74
CA SER A 330 10.01 10.97 -3.93
C SER A 330 8.55 11.32 -3.59
N THR A 331 7.91 12.22 -4.34
CA THR A 331 6.50 12.59 -4.14
C THR A 331 5.56 11.38 -4.18
N ALA A 332 5.90 10.37 -4.98
CA ALA A 332 5.21 9.09 -5.05
C ALA A 332 5.34 8.27 -3.74
N LEU A 333 6.56 8.17 -3.19
CA LEU A 333 6.80 7.52 -1.90
C LEU A 333 6.15 8.30 -0.75
N ALA A 334 6.17 9.64 -0.78
CA ALA A 334 5.51 10.47 0.23
C ALA A 334 3.97 10.27 0.23
N GLY A 335 3.36 10.15 -0.95
CA GLY A 335 1.94 9.81 -1.09
C GLY A 335 1.59 8.42 -0.60
N ALA A 336 2.46 7.43 -0.85
CA ALA A 336 2.29 6.04 -0.44
C ALA A 336 2.54 5.81 1.06
N VAL A 337 3.48 6.56 1.67
CA VAL A 337 3.93 6.38 3.06
C VAL A 337 3.11 7.23 4.05
N PHE A 338 2.70 8.44 3.68
CA PHE A 338 2.13 9.41 4.65
C PHE A 338 0.66 9.76 4.42
N GLY A 339 0.04 9.30 3.34
CA GLY A 339 -1.36 9.62 3.02
C GLY A 339 -1.56 11.09 2.64
N ALA A 340 -2.44 11.38 1.68
CA ALA A 340 -2.63 12.71 1.12
C ALA A 340 -3.22 13.77 2.09
N GLN A 341 -3.24 13.53 3.41
CA GLN A 341 -3.62 14.52 4.40
C GLN A 341 -2.77 14.40 5.66
N THR A 342 -1.57 14.99 5.64
CA THR A 342 -1.06 15.92 6.67
C THR A 342 0.38 16.27 6.35
N PHE A 343 0.61 17.46 5.80
CA PHE A 343 1.58 18.46 6.27
C PHE A 343 1.80 19.50 5.15
N ARG A 344 1.50 20.77 5.46
CA ARG A 344 2.07 21.92 4.75
C ARG A 344 3.53 22.00 5.17
N LEU A 345 4.46 21.62 4.30
CA LEU A 345 5.86 22.01 4.48
C LEU A 345 6.03 23.43 3.93
N HIS A 346 6.40 24.34 4.83
CA HIS A 346 6.75 25.73 4.52
C HIS A 346 7.90 25.74 3.50
N ILE A 347 7.64 26.30 2.32
CA ILE A 347 8.70 26.68 1.39
C ILE A 347 9.29 27.99 1.94
N SER A 348 10.46 27.90 2.57
CA SER A 348 11.31 29.07 2.77
C SER A 348 11.72 29.61 1.39
N LYS A 349 11.27 30.82 1.07
CA LYS A 349 11.93 31.66 0.07
C LYS A 349 12.98 32.49 0.82
N ASP A 350 14.23 32.06 0.74
CA ASP A 350 15.33 33.01 0.88
C ASP A 350 15.53 33.71 -0.46
N LYS A 351 15.50 35.05 -0.42
CA LYS A 351 16.44 35.95 -1.12
C LYS A 351 16.02 37.41 -0.92
N GLY A 352 16.91 38.21 -0.31
CA GLY A 352 16.86 39.67 -0.26
C GLY A 352 17.06 40.22 1.12
#